data_AF-A0A6C0F723-F1
#
_entry.id   AF-A0A6C0F723-F1
#
_cell.length_a   1.000
_cell.length_b   1.000
_cell.length_c   1.000
_cell.angle_alpha   90.00
_cell.angle_beta   90.00
_cell.angle_gamma   90.00
#
_symmetry.space_group_name_H-M   'P 1'
#
loop_
_entity.id
_entity.type
_entity.pdbx_description
1 polymer ?
#
loop_
_entity_poly.entity_id
_entity_poly.type
_entity_poly.pdbx_seq_one_letter_code
_entity_poly.pdbx_strand_id
1 'polypeptide(L)'
;MFFYLEWIDKRPTICHLLNEKPKSYNFSSQFKVKGFDEINICGNISNKFIEYYPDPKKLYKKDQYLQSHLQKCVRKKDSYRSIKTAKHLLDLDLIKFLRRLPIIMLEDVCIHESIIVIIWLMVAVNKGFRIRCEMIKWLLGVVNYLSNEDYKQYYSKLESNIIPPESHDFKDILYSLKIRKSYGGMKGDMNMIEYYIHNIINGDIIPKKDKIQLIKINMLPLEHKEWIYQANDFHCNKFIIPKIRGYIKNKKKYTEDYIKELIWLFSSSINNRVVVVIDKKKEKDWLEIKKFVKYIQKSCIFY
;
A
#
# COMPACT_ATOMS: atom_id res chain seq x y z
N MET A 1 18.31 -3.38 20.03
CA MET A 1 16.88 -3.06 19.87
C MET A 1 16.12 -4.27 19.32
N PHE A 2 14.88 -4.49 19.79
CA PHE A 2 14.02 -5.60 19.40
C PHE A 2 12.71 -5.08 18.81
N PHE A 3 12.38 -5.44 17.57
CA PHE A 3 11.07 -5.16 16.99
C PHE A 3 10.13 -6.34 17.28
N TYR A 4 9.29 -6.19 18.31
CA TYR A 4 8.51 -7.25 18.90
C TYR A 4 7.04 -7.21 18.47
N LEU A 5 6.46 -8.39 18.22
CA LEU A 5 5.03 -8.58 17.96
C LEU A 5 4.52 -9.73 18.83
N GLU A 6 3.48 -9.47 19.61
CA GLU A 6 2.69 -10.50 20.27
C GLU A 6 1.33 -10.66 19.58
N TRP A 7 1.01 -11.90 19.19
CA TRP A 7 -0.23 -12.22 18.50
C TRP A 7 -0.78 -13.55 18.99
N ILE A 8 -1.42 -13.51 20.16
CA ILE A 8 -1.94 -14.70 20.85
C ILE A 8 -3.42 -15.02 20.52
N ASP A 9 -4.19 -14.00 20.11
CA ASP A 9 -5.62 -14.09 19.80
C ASP A 9 -5.93 -13.53 18.40
N LYS A 10 -7.20 -13.41 17.99
CA LYS A 10 -7.62 -13.02 16.64
C LYS A 10 -7.06 -11.67 16.14
N ARG A 11 -6.50 -10.83 17.00
CA ARG A 11 -5.86 -9.54 16.68
C ARG A 11 -4.46 -9.47 17.32
N PRO A 12 -3.53 -8.66 16.76
CA PRO A 12 -2.26 -8.42 17.41
C PRO A 12 -2.52 -7.79 18.77
N THR A 13 -1.90 -8.32 19.81
CA THR A 13 -2.06 -7.82 21.19
C THR A 13 -1.18 -6.60 21.38
N ILE A 14 0.07 -6.69 20.92
CA ILE A 14 1.12 -5.69 21.14
C ILE A 14 2.08 -5.71 19.95
N CYS A 15 2.53 -4.55 19.48
CA CYS A 15 3.64 -4.46 18.52
C CYS A 15 4.46 -3.19 18.76
N HIS A 16 5.69 -3.33 19.25
CA HIS A 16 6.54 -2.20 19.66
C HIS A 16 8.04 -2.49 19.43
N LEU A 17 8.85 -1.44 19.52
CA LEU A 17 10.29 -1.54 19.66
C LEU A 17 10.71 -1.53 21.13
N LEU A 18 11.43 -2.56 21.53
CA LEU A 18 11.94 -2.76 22.89
C LEU A 18 13.46 -2.57 22.92
N ASN A 19 13.96 -2.00 24.01
CA ASN A 19 15.40 -1.92 24.27
C ASN A 19 15.93 -3.25 24.82
N GLU A 20 15.10 -3.95 25.59
CA GLU A 20 15.41 -5.24 26.20
C GLU A 20 14.79 -6.41 25.43
N LYS A 21 15.40 -7.58 25.61
CA LYS A 21 14.94 -8.82 24.98
C LYS A 21 13.56 -9.22 25.52
N PRO A 22 12.58 -9.55 24.67
CA PRO A 22 11.27 -10.01 25.15
C PRO A 22 11.38 -11.33 25.90
N LYS A 23 10.57 -11.48 26.97
CA LYS A 23 10.56 -12.66 27.85
C LYS A 23 10.13 -13.95 27.13
N SER A 24 9.23 -13.84 26.15
CA SER A 24 8.72 -14.98 25.37
C SER A 24 8.62 -14.60 23.90
N TYR A 25 9.12 -15.49 23.03
CA TYR A 25 8.97 -15.44 21.59
C TYR A 25 9.22 -16.83 21.01
N ASN A 26 8.58 -17.13 19.88
CA ASN A 26 8.74 -18.39 19.14
C ASN A 26 9.19 -18.17 17.68
N PHE A 27 9.40 -16.92 17.28
CA PHE A 27 10.09 -16.53 16.05
C PHE A 27 11.11 -15.44 16.36
N SER A 28 12.31 -15.54 15.78
CA SER A 28 13.30 -14.47 15.83
C SER A 28 14.21 -14.46 14.61
N SER A 29 14.62 -13.27 14.18
CA SER A 29 15.65 -13.09 13.17
C SER A 29 16.37 -11.75 13.37
N GLN A 30 17.45 -11.53 12.63
CA GLN A 30 18.21 -10.27 12.65
C GLN A 30 18.16 -9.59 11.28
N PHE A 31 18.10 -8.26 11.30
CA PHE A 31 18.17 -7.45 10.09
C PHE A 31 18.86 -6.12 10.36
N LYS A 32 19.50 -5.59 9.31
CA LYS A 32 20.18 -4.30 9.34
C LYS A 32 19.34 -3.27 8.62
N VAL A 33 19.23 -2.09 9.22
CA VAL A 33 18.50 -0.94 8.68
C VAL A 33 19.48 0.21 8.65
N LYS A 34 19.63 0.86 7.50
CA LYS A 34 20.52 2.01 7.39
C LYS A 34 20.13 3.07 8.42
N GLY A 35 21.09 3.48 9.26
CA GLY A 35 20.87 4.44 10.33
C GLY A 35 20.43 3.84 11.67
N PHE A 36 20.39 2.51 11.78
CA PHE A 36 20.20 1.80 13.05
C PHE A 36 21.30 0.76 13.22
N ASP A 37 21.59 0.44 14.48
CA ASP A 37 22.29 -0.80 14.82
C ASP A 37 21.45 -2.01 14.40
N GLU A 38 22.04 -3.20 14.54
CA GLU A 38 21.34 -4.45 14.23
C GLU A 38 20.04 -4.59 15.05
N ILE A 39 18.92 -4.78 14.34
CA ILE A 39 17.60 -4.93 14.94
C ILE A 39 17.24 -6.41 14.96
N ASN A 40 16.83 -6.90 16.12
CA ASN A 40 16.28 -8.24 16.28
C ASN A 40 14.77 -8.17 16.06
N ILE A 41 14.23 -8.85 15.06
CA ILE A 41 12.77 -9.02 14.95
C ILE A 41 12.35 -10.25 15.75
N CYS A 42 11.35 -10.09 16.62
CA CYS A 42 10.88 -11.16 17.51
C CYS A 42 9.35 -11.25 17.47
N GLY A 43 8.82 -12.46 17.45
CA GLY A 43 7.38 -12.73 17.44
C GLY A 43 6.99 -13.76 18.48
N ASN A 44 5.98 -13.46 19.30
CA ASN A 44 5.27 -14.42 20.14
C ASN A 44 3.91 -14.73 19.51
N ILE A 45 3.87 -15.72 18.63
CA ILE A 45 2.71 -16.01 17.79
C ILE A 45 1.99 -17.24 18.33
N SER A 46 0.65 -17.19 18.43
CA SER A 46 -0.13 -18.32 18.92
C SER A 46 0.18 -19.62 18.17
N ASN A 47 0.57 -20.67 18.89
CA ASN A 47 0.75 -22.01 18.33
C ASN A 47 -0.57 -22.61 17.80
N LYS A 48 -1.72 -22.02 18.17
CA LYS A 48 -3.04 -22.40 17.67
C LYS A 48 -3.30 -21.93 16.24
N PHE A 49 -2.49 -20.99 15.72
CA PHE A 49 -2.70 -20.45 14.39
C PHE A 49 -2.20 -21.38 13.30
N ILE A 50 -3.05 -21.53 12.29
CA ILE A 50 -2.76 -22.37 11.14
C ILE A 50 -1.93 -21.55 10.15
N GLU A 51 -0.85 -22.17 9.66
CA GLU A 51 -0.05 -21.63 8.56
C GLU A 51 -0.93 -21.39 7.33
N TYR A 52 -0.76 -20.22 6.73
CA TYR A 52 -1.54 -19.85 5.56
C TYR A 52 -0.87 -20.38 4.29
N TYR A 53 -1.64 -21.16 3.52
CA TYR A 53 -1.22 -21.69 2.23
C TYR A 53 -2.16 -21.14 1.15
N PRO A 54 -1.66 -20.31 0.22
CA PRO A 54 -2.49 -19.78 -0.86
C PRO A 54 -2.84 -20.87 -1.87
N ASP A 55 -3.98 -20.73 -2.55
CA ASP A 55 -4.39 -21.69 -3.58
C ASP A 55 -3.37 -21.72 -4.74
N PRO A 56 -2.97 -22.90 -5.23
CA PRO A 56 -1.84 -23.06 -6.15
C PRO A 56 -2.07 -22.54 -7.57
N LYS A 57 -3.31 -22.21 -7.96
CA LYS A 57 -3.65 -21.75 -9.31
C LYS A 57 -4.36 -20.41 -9.28
N LYS A 58 -3.69 -19.37 -9.76
CA LYS A 58 -4.31 -18.07 -10.07
C LYS A 58 -4.35 -17.87 -11.58
N LEU A 59 -5.54 -17.51 -12.07
CA LEU A 59 -5.80 -17.25 -13.48
C LEU A 59 -5.08 -15.99 -13.99
N TYR A 60 -4.83 -15.02 -13.09
CA TYR A 60 -4.19 -13.74 -13.42
C TYR A 60 -2.93 -13.55 -12.58
N LYS A 61 -1.79 -13.26 -13.24
CA LYS A 61 -0.48 -13.22 -12.58
C LYS A 61 0.24 -11.86 -12.68
N LYS A 62 -0.39 -10.86 -13.31
CA LYS A 62 0.19 -9.53 -13.46
C LYS A 62 0.09 -8.71 -12.17
N ASP A 63 1.02 -8.96 -11.26
CA ASP A 63 1.17 -8.33 -9.95
C ASP A 63 1.22 -6.78 -9.99
N GLN A 64 1.89 -6.16 -10.96
CA GLN A 64 1.97 -4.71 -11.10
C GLN A 64 0.59 -4.09 -11.33
N TYR A 65 -0.25 -4.77 -12.12
CA TYR A 65 -1.62 -4.34 -12.32
C TYR A 65 -2.42 -4.49 -11.04
N LEU A 66 -2.31 -5.64 -10.33
CA LEU A 66 -3.01 -5.86 -9.06
C LEU A 66 -2.64 -4.82 -8.00
N GLN A 67 -1.37 -4.40 -7.93
CA GLN A 67 -0.93 -3.30 -7.05
C GLN A 67 -1.62 -1.97 -7.40
N SER A 68 -1.67 -1.63 -8.70
CA SER A 68 -2.36 -0.44 -9.22
C SER A 68 -3.87 -0.51 -8.98
N HIS A 69 -4.45 -1.70 -9.16
CA HIS A 69 -5.87 -2.00 -8.97
C HIS A 69 -6.27 -1.85 -7.51
N LEU A 70 -5.51 -2.45 -6.58
CA LEU A 70 -5.76 -2.37 -5.14
C LEU A 70 -5.74 -0.90 -4.69
N GLN A 71 -4.69 -0.17 -5.07
CA GLN A 71 -4.54 1.23 -4.73
C GLN A 71 -5.74 2.08 -5.21
N LYS A 72 -6.12 1.92 -6.48
CA LYS A 72 -7.25 2.67 -7.04
C LYS A 72 -8.60 2.25 -6.45
N CYS A 73 -8.79 0.99 -6.05
CA CYS A 73 -10.00 0.56 -5.33
C CYS A 73 -10.09 1.25 -3.95
N VAL A 74 -9.00 1.24 -3.18
CA VAL A 74 -8.94 1.92 -1.86
C VAL A 74 -9.20 3.43 -2.01
N ARG A 75 -8.54 4.06 -2.99
CA ARG A 75 -8.71 5.48 -3.33
C ARG A 75 -10.15 5.85 -3.72
N LYS A 76 -10.85 4.95 -4.39
CA LYS A 76 -12.27 5.11 -4.81
C LYS A 76 -13.27 4.63 -3.76
N LYS A 77 -12.81 4.26 -2.56
CA LYS A 77 -13.64 3.71 -1.49
C LYS A 77 -14.43 2.45 -1.90
N ASP A 78 -13.88 1.66 -2.82
CA ASP A 78 -14.49 0.41 -3.27
C ASP A 78 -13.99 -0.75 -2.41
N SER A 79 -14.59 -0.89 -1.22
CA SER A 79 -14.21 -1.90 -0.22
C SER A 79 -14.35 -3.32 -0.73
N TYR A 80 -15.41 -3.61 -1.49
CA TYR A 80 -15.65 -4.94 -2.05
C TYR A 80 -14.53 -5.35 -3.02
N ARG A 81 -14.21 -4.51 -4.03
CA ARG A 81 -13.14 -4.84 -5.00
C ARG A 81 -11.76 -4.75 -4.37
N SER A 82 -11.52 -3.83 -3.42
CA SER A 82 -10.22 -3.71 -2.76
C SER A 82 -9.86 -4.95 -1.97
N ILE A 83 -10.80 -5.53 -1.22
CA ILE A 83 -10.60 -6.76 -0.44
C ILE A 83 -10.30 -7.95 -1.38
N LYS A 84 -11.10 -8.13 -2.45
CA LYS A 84 -10.86 -9.22 -3.42
C LYS A 84 -9.50 -9.09 -4.12
N THR A 85 -9.11 -7.87 -4.47
CA THR A 85 -7.81 -7.59 -5.06
C THR A 85 -6.67 -7.84 -4.08
N ALA A 86 -6.84 -7.41 -2.82
CA ALA A 86 -5.87 -7.65 -1.77
C ALA A 86 -5.67 -9.15 -1.55
N LYS A 87 -6.76 -9.93 -1.47
CA LYS A 87 -6.70 -11.39 -1.35
C LYS A 87 -5.96 -12.02 -2.54
N HIS A 88 -6.26 -11.59 -3.76
CA HIS A 88 -5.55 -12.08 -4.95
C HIS A 88 -4.05 -11.75 -4.88
N LEU A 89 -3.70 -10.50 -4.57
CA LEU A 89 -2.31 -10.07 -4.51
C LEU A 89 -1.54 -10.74 -3.36
N LEU A 90 -2.16 -10.94 -2.20
CA LEU A 90 -1.63 -11.69 -1.06
C LEU A 90 -1.27 -13.13 -1.44
N ASP A 91 -2.16 -13.78 -2.18
CA ASP A 91 -1.96 -15.16 -2.63
C ASP A 91 -0.88 -15.29 -3.70
N LEU A 92 -0.74 -14.25 -4.54
CA LEU A 92 0.22 -14.23 -5.64
C LEU A 92 1.63 -13.84 -5.16
N ASP A 93 1.72 -12.77 -4.37
CA ASP A 93 2.98 -12.20 -3.88
C ASP A 93 2.75 -11.39 -2.59
N LEU A 94 2.82 -12.10 -1.46
CA LEU A 94 2.66 -11.55 -0.12
C LEU A 94 3.64 -10.40 0.18
N ILE A 95 4.90 -10.50 -0.27
CA ILE A 95 5.91 -9.47 -0.01
C ILE A 95 5.56 -8.18 -0.76
N LYS A 96 5.15 -8.27 -2.04
CA LYS A 96 4.72 -7.08 -2.79
C LYS A 96 3.47 -6.45 -2.17
N PHE A 97 2.52 -7.26 -1.69
CA PHE A 97 1.38 -6.74 -0.94
C PHE A 97 1.82 -5.97 0.31
N LEU A 98 2.64 -6.57 1.17
CA LEU A 98 3.11 -5.96 2.43
C LEU A 98 3.95 -4.71 2.20
N ARG A 99 4.70 -4.62 1.09
CA ARG A 99 5.45 -3.41 0.71
C ARG A 99 4.56 -2.30 0.19
N ARG A 100 3.45 -2.64 -0.48
CA ARG A 100 2.53 -1.70 -1.14
C ARG A 100 1.49 -1.13 -0.18
N LEU A 101 0.99 -1.92 0.76
CA LEU A 101 -0.06 -1.51 1.69
C LEU A 101 0.30 -0.26 2.52
N PRO A 102 1.51 -0.10 3.10
CA PRO A 102 1.90 1.13 3.78
C PRO A 102 1.89 2.35 2.85
N ILE A 103 2.28 2.17 1.58
CA ILE A 103 2.28 3.28 0.61
C ILE A 103 0.85 3.71 0.29
N ILE A 104 -0.06 2.76 0.07
CA ILE A 104 -1.49 3.05 -0.15
C ILE A 104 -2.08 3.80 1.05
N MET A 105 -1.76 3.35 2.28
CA MET A 105 -2.21 4.00 3.51
C MET A 105 -1.78 5.47 3.58
N LEU A 106 -0.51 5.77 3.28
CA LEU A 106 0.04 7.11 3.36
C LEU A 106 -0.34 8.01 2.17
N GLU A 107 -0.47 7.46 0.96
CA GLU A 107 -0.72 8.24 -0.27
C GLU A 107 -2.21 8.57 -0.46
N ASP A 108 -3.09 7.61 -0.16
CA ASP A 108 -4.49 7.65 -0.60
C ASP A 108 -5.51 7.82 0.53
N VAL A 109 -5.08 7.64 1.78
CA VAL A 109 -5.95 7.67 2.96
C VAL A 109 -5.25 8.48 4.06
N CYS A 110 -4.97 7.91 5.22
CA CYS A 110 -4.24 8.52 6.32
C CYS A 110 -3.45 7.44 7.08
N ILE A 111 -2.50 7.86 7.89
CA ILE A 111 -1.70 6.94 8.70
C ILE A 111 -2.52 6.34 9.84
N HIS A 112 -2.36 5.03 10.05
CA HIS A 112 -3.03 4.24 11.08
C HIS A 112 -2.00 3.37 11.82
N GLU A 113 -2.18 3.12 13.11
CA GLU A 113 -1.26 2.35 13.96
C GLU A 113 -0.95 0.93 13.42
N SER A 114 -1.88 0.36 12.65
CA SER A 114 -1.68 -0.92 11.94
C SER A 114 -0.42 -0.96 11.08
N ILE A 115 0.13 0.20 10.69
CA ILE A 115 1.38 0.29 9.92
C ILE A 115 2.55 -0.39 10.63
N ILE A 116 2.58 -0.38 11.97
CA ILE A 116 3.62 -1.04 12.76
C ILE A 116 3.61 -2.55 12.49
N VAL A 117 2.43 -3.18 12.64
CA VAL A 117 2.24 -4.61 12.42
C VAL A 117 2.49 -5.00 10.97
N ILE A 118 2.08 -4.17 10.00
CA ILE A 118 2.32 -4.43 8.57
C ILE A 118 3.82 -4.45 8.26
N ILE A 119 4.57 -3.50 8.83
CA ILE A 119 6.02 -3.40 8.62
C ILE A 119 6.73 -4.54 9.35
N TRP A 120 6.28 -4.92 10.56
CA TRP A 120 6.77 -6.12 11.23
C TRP A 120 6.60 -7.35 10.36
N LEU A 121 5.38 -7.59 9.82
CA LEU A 121 5.09 -8.72 8.95
C LEU A 121 5.93 -8.68 7.67
N MET A 122 6.12 -7.49 7.08
CA MET A 122 6.97 -7.30 5.90
C MET A 122 8.40 -7.79 6.16
N VAL A 123 8.99 -7.38 7.29
CA VAL A 123 10.36 -7.78 7.67
C VAL A 123 10.41 -9.27 7.98
N ALA A 124 9.47 -9.77 8.79
CA ALA A 124 9.45 -11.16 9.25
C ALA A 124 9.29 -12.14 8.07
N VAL A 125 8.35 -11.89 7.16
CA VAL A 125 8.13 -12.75 5.98
C VAL A 125 9.36 -12.74 5.08
N ASN A 126 10.01 -11.58 4.90
CA ASN A 126 11.27 -11.50 4.16
C ASN A 126 12.43 -12.27 4.83
N LYS A 127 12.28 -12.63 6.11
CA LYS A 127 13.21 -13.46 6.89
C LYS A 127 12.74 -14.90 7.06
N GLY A 128 11.74 -15.34 6.29
CA GLY A 128 11.28 -16.72 6.28
C GLY A 128 10.14 -17.01 7.26
N PHE A 129 9.57 -16.00 7.93
CA PHE A 129 8.36 -16.19 8.73
C PHE A 129 7.20 -16.64 7.84
N ARG A 130 6.55 -17.74 8.23
CA ARG A 130 5.36 -18.23 7.56
C ARG A 130 4.12 -17.55 8.15
N ILE A 131 3.42 -16.80 7.32
CA ILE A 131 2.22 -16.07 7.72
C ILE A 131 1.09 -17.02 8.12
N ARG A 132 0.23 -16.56 9.03
CA ARG A 132 -0.89 -17.34 9.57
C ARG A 132 -2.24 -16.85 9.06
N CYS A 133 -3.25 -17.72 9.05
CA CYS A 133 -4.61 -17.38 8.60
C CYS A 133 -5.18 -16.14 9.32
N GLU A 134 -4.98 -16.02 10.63
CA GLU A 134 -5.47 -14.90 11.45
C GLU A 134 -4.87 -13.57 11.00
N MET A 135 -3.60 -13.59 10.60
CA MET A 135 -2.90 -12.42 10.08
C MET A 135 -3.44 -11.99 8.73
N ILE A 136 -3.79 -12.95 7.86
CA ILE A 136 -4.45 -12.66 6.57
C ILE A 136 -5.82 -12.03 6.80
N LYS A 137 -6.64 -12.57 7.71
CA LYS A 137 -7.95 -12.01 8.07
C LYS A 137 -7.83 -10.56 8.53
N TRP A 138 -6.79 -10.27 9.31
CA TRP A 138 -6.51 -8.93 9.82
C TRP A 138 -5.98 -7.98 8.74
N LEU A 139 -5.07 -8.43 7.86
CA LEU A 139 -4.57 -7.62 6.74
C LEU A 139 -5.68 -7.23 5.75
N LEU A 140 -6.60 -8.16 5.45
CA LEU A 140 -7.80 -7.86 4.68
C LEU A 140 -8.71 -6.86 5.41
N GLY A 141 -8.77 -6.96 6.75
CA GLY A 141 -9.39 -5.99 7.63
C GLY A 141 -8.82 -4.58 7.50
N VAL A 142 -7.50 -4.44 7.44
CA VAL A 142 -6.84 -3.15 7.20
C VAL A 142 -7.25 -2.59 5.84
N VAL A 143 -7.23 -3.40 4.78
CA VAL A 143 -7.67 -2.96 3.45
C VAL A 143 -9.13 -2.49 3.47
N ASN A 144 -10.01 -3.22 4.16
CA ASN A 144 -11.40 -2.82 4.36
C ASN A 144 -11.49 -1.47 5.08
N TYR A 145 -10.78 -1.30 6.20
CA TYR A 145 -10.73 -0.05 6.95
C TYR A 145 -10.30 1.12 6.05
N LEU A 146 -9.15 0.99 5.39
CA LEU A 146 -8.63 2.01 4.47
C LEU A 146 -9.58 2.35 3.31
N SER A 147 -10.40 1.39 2.87
CA SER A 147 -11.36 1.63 1.81
C SER A 147 -12.62 2.35 2.30
N ASN A 148 -12.96 2.24 3.58
CA ASN A 148 -14.16 2.87 4.13
C ASN A 148 -13.87 4.21 4.83
N GLU A 149 -12.62 4.47 5.22
CA GLU A 149 -12.21 5.74 5.83
C GLU A 149 -12.60 6.93 4.94
N ASP A 150 -13.17 7.97 5.51
CA ASP A 150 -13.64 9.16 4.79
C ASP A 150 -12.54 10.20 4.61
N TYR A 151 -11.55 10.20 5.51
CA TYR A 151 -10.49 11.18 5.53
C TYR A 151 -9.31 10.82 4.62
N LYS A 152 -8.74 11.84 3.96
CA LYS A 152 -7.44 11.77 3.29
C LYS A 152 -6.49 12.81 3.89
N GLN A 153 -5.34 12.34 4.38
CA GLN A 153 -4.23 13.20 4.75
C GLN A 153 -3.51 13.71 3.50
N TYR A 154 -3.36 15.02 3.40
CA TYR A 154 -2.53 15.62 2.37
C TYR A 154 -1.07 15.61 2.81
N TYR A 155 -0.17 15.46 1.83
CA TYR A 155 1.26 15.59 2.04
C TYR A 155 1.87 16.54 1.02
N SER A 156 2.89 17.26 1.45
CA SER A 156 3.72 18.10 0.59
C SER A 156 5.12 17.50 0.49
N LYS A 157 5.91 17.95 -0.49
CA LYS A 157 7.31 17.54 -0.57
C LYS A 157 8.08 18.26 0.53
N LEU A 158 8.52 17.50 1.52
CA LEU A 158 9.52 17.91 2.50
C LEU A 158 10.76 17.04 2.32
N GLU A 159 11.94 17.65 2.33
CA GLU A 159 13.21 16.95 2.44
C GLU A 159 13.79 17.22 3.82
N SER A 160 13.69 16.24 4.71
CA SER A 160 14.32 16.29 6.03
C SER A 160 14.76 14.88 6.42
N ASN A 161 15.95 14.74 6.99
CA ASN A 161 16.40 13.49 7.59
C ASN A 161 16.35 13.63 9.10
N ILE A 162 15.16 13.45 9.68
CA ILE A 162 14.96 13.58 11.13
C ILE A 162 15.10 12.22 11.78
N ILE A 163 15.81 12.16 12.91
CA ILE A 163 15.87 10.96 13.75
C ILE A 163 14.69 11.04 14.75
N PRO A 164 13.81 10.03 14.80
CA PRO A 164 12.72 10.01 15.77
C PRO A 164 13.23 10.09 17.22
N PRO A 165 12.66 10.94 18.07
CA PRO A 165 13.02 10.98 19.48
C PRO A 165 12.57 9.69 20.19
N GLU A 166 13.41 9.14 21.06
CA GLU A 166 13.08 7.90 21.78
C GLU A 166 11.93 8.04 22.77
N SER A 167 11.68 9.24 23.29
CA SER A 167 10.63 9.54 24.27
C SER A 167 9.29 9.91 23.63
N HIS A 168 9.14 9.77 22.31
CA HIS A 168 7.92 10.19 21.62
C HIS A 168 6.76 9.21 21.79
N ASP A 169 5.54 9.72 21.98
CA ASP A 169 4.31 8.92 22.12
C ASP A 169 4.04 7.98 20.92
N PHE A 170 4.57 8.36 19.75
CA PHE A 170 4.45 7.59 18.50
C PHE A 170 5.77 6.94 18.07
N LYS A 171 6.71 6.68 18.99
CA LYS A 171 8.03 6.07 18.70
C LYS A 171 7.91 4.87 17.77
N ASP A 172 7.01 3.93 18.06
CA ASP A 172 6.90 2.70 17.28
C ASP A 172 6.48 2.93 15.83
N ILE A 173 5.58 3.89 15.59
CA ILE A 173 5.16 4.28 14.24
C ILE A 173 6.33 4.94 13.51
N LEU A 174 7.02 5.88 14.17
CA LEU A 174 8.14 6.61 13.58
C LEU A 174 9.30 5.69 13.19
N TYR A 175 9.70 4.78 14.08
CA TYR A 175 10.73 3.79 13.81
C TYR A 175 10.28 2.79 12.75
N SER A 176 9.03 2.35 12.77
CA SER A 176 8.48 1.49 11.71
C SER A 176 8.56 2.18 10.34
N LEU A 177 8.16 3.46 10.24
CA LEU A 177 8.29 4.25 9.02
C LEU A 177 9.74 4.33 8.52
N LYS A 178 10.70 4.56 9.42
CA LYS A 178 12.14 4.53 9.07
C LYS A 178 12.59 3.16 8.56
N ILE A 179 12.16 2.08 9.21
CA ILE A 179 12.40 0.71 8.73
C ILE A 179 11.80 0.54 7.32
N ARG A 180 10.56 0.97 7.09
CA ARG A 180 9.95 0.87 5.76
C ARG A 180 10.75 1.65 4.71
N LYS A 181 11.24 2.85 5.03
CA LYS A 181 12.08 3.66 4.13
C LYS A 181 13.38 2.92 3.77
N SER A 182 14.01 2.21 4.70
CA SER A 182 15.28 1.51 4.44
C SER A 182 15.16 0.34 3.45
N TYR A 183 13.97 -0.23 3.30
CA TYR A 183 13.68 -1.30 2.32
C TYR A 183 13.54 -0.77 0.87
N GLY A 184 13.78 0.53 0.67
CA GLY A 184 13.75 1.21 -0.62
C GLY A 184 12.34 1.42 -1.18
N GLY A 185 12.28 1.96 -2.39
CA GLY A 185 11.04 2.32 -3.07
C GLY A 185 11.29 3.39 -4.12
N MET A 186 10.21 3.98 -4.64
CA MET A 186 10.35 5.15 -5.51
C MET A 186 10.78 6.37 -4.69
N LYS A 187 11.48 7.34 -5.30
CA LYS A 187 11.89 8.58 -4.62
C LYS A 187 10.68 9.30 -3.98
N GLY A 188 9.53 9.31 -4.67
CA GLY A 188 8.28 9.86 -4.14
C GLY A 188 7.81 9.16 -2.86
N ASP A 189 7.86 7.83 -2.82
CA ASP A 189 7.47 7.03 -1.63
C ASP A 189 8.35 7.39 -0.43
N MET A 190 9.67 7.48 -0.64
CA MET A 190 10.63 7.79 0.43
C MET A 190 10.44 9.21 0.97
N ASN A 191 10.17 10.18 0.09
CA ASN A 191 9.91 11.56 0.51
C ASN A 191 8.58 11.68 1.27
N MET A 192 7.55 10.94 0.84
CA MET A 192 6.27 10.88 1.55
C MET A 192 6.45 10.30 2.95
N ILE A 193 7.23 9.22 3.11
CA ILE A 193 7.52 8.66 4.44
C ILE A 193 8.21 9.68 5.35
N GLU A 194 9.20 10.44 4.84
CA GLU A 194 9.84 11.50 5.64
C GLU A 194 8.89 12.64 6.01
N TYR A 195 7.98 13.02 5.10
CA TYR A 195 6.93 13.99 5.41
C TYR A 195 6.10 13.53 6.63
N TYR A 196 5.65 12.27 6.63
CA TYR A 196 4.88 11.74 7.76
C TYR A 196 5.71 11.68 9.05
N ILE A 197 6.97 11.28 8.99
CA ILE A 197 7.85 11.25 10.17
C ILE A 197 7.96 12.65 10.77
N HIS A 198 8.24 13.68 9.97
CA HIS A 198 8.38 15.06 10.43
C HIS A 198 7.10 15.57 11.11
N ASN A 199 5.96 15.43 10.43
CA ASN A 199 4.70 15.97 10.89
C ASN A 199 4.13 15.20 12.10
N ILE A 200 4.45 13.91 12.27
CA ILE A 200 4.10 13.17 13.50
C ILE A 200 4.94 13.67 14.67
N ILE A 201 6.24 13.94 14.48
CA ILE A 201 7.12 14.47 15.53
C ILE A 201 6.67 15.86 16.00
N ASN A 202 6.20 16.70 15.07
CA ASN A 202 5.71 18.05 15.40
C ASN A 202 4.29 18.05 15.99
N GLY A 203 3.59 16.90 15.97
CA GLY A 203 2.18 16.82 16.39
C GLY A 203 1.15 17.26 15.34
N ASP A 204 1.59 17.62 14.13
CA ASP A 204 0.72 18.03 13.01
C ASP A 204 -0.11 16.86 12.45
N ILE A 205 0.40 15.63 12.58
CA ILE A 205 -0.30 14.40 12.16
C ILE A 205 -0.40 13.44 13.35
N ILE A 206 -1.64 13.09 13.70
CA ILE A 206 -1.95 12.09 14.72
C ILE A 206 -2.40 10.80 14.05
N PRO A 207 -1.66 9.68 14.22
CA PRO A 207 -2.07 8.39 13.70
C PRO A 207 -3.39 7.89 14.29
N LYS A 208 -4.24 7.36 13.40
CA LYS A 208 -5.51 6.73 13.78
C LYS A 208 -5.29 5.42 14.53
N LYS A 209 -6.23 5.07 15.42
CA LYS A 209 -6.20 3.88 16.30
C LYS A 209 -7.52 3.11 16.28
N ASP A 210 -8.29 3.26 15.21
CA ASP A 210 -9.59 2.63 15.08
C ASP A 210 -9.46 1.11 15.00
N LYS A 211 -10.47 0.41 15.54
CA LYS A 211 -10.43 -1.04 15.60
C LYS A 211 -10.56 -1.68 14.21
N ILE A 212 -9.58 -2.49 13.84
CA ILE A 212 -9.63 -3.27 12.60
C ILE A 212 -10.63 -4.44 12.71
N GLN A 213 -11.59 -4.48 11.78
CA GLN A 213 -12.53 -5.57 11.61
C GLN A 213 -11.87 -6.75 10.89
N LEU A 214 -12.14 -7.98 11.31
CA LEU A 214 -11.57 -9.16 10.68
C LEU A 214 -12.42 -9.59 9.48
N ILE A 215 -11.77 -9.88 8.36
CA ILE A 215 -12.44 -10.33 7.14
C ILE A 215 -12.22 -11.84 6.95
N LYS A 216 -13.25 -12.56 6.51
CA LYS A 216 -13.15 -14.00 6.22
C LYS A 216 -12.23 -14.25 5.01
N ILE A 217 -11.44 -15.32 5.06
CA ILE A 217 -10.52 -15.71 3.96
C ILE A 217 -11.27 -16.36 2.81
N ASN A 218 -12.32 -17.15 3.14
CA ASN A 218 -13.13 -17.86 2.16
C ASN A 218 -14.07 -16.86 1.48
N MET A 219 -13.61 -16.31 0.36
CA MET A 219 -14.35 -15.37 -0.48
C MET A 219 -14.22 -15.76 -1.95
N LEU A 220 -15.18 -15.31 -2.75
CA LEU A 220 -15.12 -15.49 -4.20
C LEU A 220 -13.86 -14.80 -4.76
N PRO A 221 -13.23 -15.38 -5.79
CA PRO A 221 -12.06 -14.78 -6.42
C PRO A 221 -12.42 -13.47 -7.14
N LEU A 222 -11.43 -12.60 -7.34
CA LEU A 222 -11.58 -11.41 -8.17
C LEU A 222 -11.81 -11.82 -9.63
N GLU A 223 -13.02 -11.57 -10.15
CA GLU A 223 -13.39 -11.89 -11.52
C GLU A 223 -12.95 -10.78 -12.48
N HIS A 224 -12.64 -11.12 -13.72
CA HIS A 224 -12.26 -10.15 -14.76
C HIS A 224 -13.24 -8.98 -14.91
N LYS A 225 -14.56 -9.24 -14.81
CA LYS A 225 -15.59 -8.18 -14.92
C LYS A 225 -15.51 -7.15 -13.79
N GLU A 226 -14.85 -7.49 -12.69
CA GLU A 226 -14.64 -6.61 -11.54
C GLU A 226 -13.37 -5.77 -11.69
N TRP A 227 -12.57 -5.96 -12.75
CA TRP A 227 -11.32 -5.26 -12.93
C TRP A 227 -11.55 -3.80 -13.32
N ILE A 228 -11.01 -2.86 -12.55
CA ILE A 228 -11.02 -1.44 -12.90
C ILE A 228 -9.98 -1.16 -13.98
N TYR A 229 -10.42 -1.02 -15.23
CA TYR A 229 -9.54 -0.80 -16.39
C TYR A 229 -8.56 0.39 -16.21
N GLN A 230 -8.90 1.40 -15.39
CA GLN A 230 -7.99 2.51 -15.08
C GLN A 230 -6.71 2.08 -14.39
N ALA A 231 -6.67 0.89 -13.77
CA ALA A 231 -5.46 0.33 -13.21
C ALA A 231 -4.41 -0.02 -14.27
N ASN A 232 -4.79 -0.20 -15.54
CA ASN A 232 -3.86 -0.32 -16.66
C ASN A 232 -3.39 1.07 -17.10
N ASP A 233 -2.49 1.69 -16.34
CA ASP A 233 -1.93 3.00 -16.67
C ASP A 233 -0.44 2.93 -17.02
N PHE A 234 0.19 4.09 -17.19
CA PHE A 234 1.58 4.19 -17.62
C PHE A 234 2.58 3.69 -16.57
N HIS A 235 2.16 3.43 -15.32
CA HIS A 235 3.02 2.82 -14.30
C HIS A 235 3.14 1.31 -14.47
N CYS A 236 2.11 0.63 -14.95
CA CYS A 236 2.11 -0.83 -15.17
C CYS A 236 2.11 -1.23 -16.65
N ASN A 237 2.02 -0.27 -17.57
CA ASN A 237 2.01 -0.50 -19.00
C ASN A 237 2.72 0.64 -19.74
N LYS A 238 4.02 0.45 -19.98
CA LYS A 238 4.88 1.39 -20.73
C LYS A 238 4.40 1.67 -22.16
N PHE A 239 3.55 0.81 -22.73
CA PHE A 239 3.05 0.97 -24.10
C PHE A 239 1.78 1.81 -24.21
N ILE A 240 1.17 2.22 -23.09
CA ILE A 240 -0.08 3.00 -23.15
C ILE A 240 0.13 4.35 -23.84
N ILE A 241 1.20 5.08 -23.49
CA ILE A 241 1.47 6.41 -24.03
C ILE A 241 1.83 6.35 -25.53
N PRO A 242 2.76 5.48 -25.99
CA PRO A 242 3.04 5.33 -27.42
C PRO A 242 1.80 4.94 -28.24
N LYS A 243 0.97 4.01 -27.73
CA LYS A 243 -0.26 3.60 -28.42
C LYS A 243 -1.26 4.75 -28.52
N ILE A 244 -1.49 5.52 -27.45
CA ILE A 244 -2.36 6.71 -27.49
C ILE A 244 -1.83 7.71 -28.53
N ARG A 245 -0.52 8.00 -28.54
CA ARG A 245 0.11 8.89 -29.52
C ARG A 245 -0.03 8.42 -30.97
N GLY A 246 -0.14 7.11 -31.20
CA GLY A 246 -0.42 6.53 -32.51
C GLY A 246 -1.79 6.93 -33.08
N TYR A 247 -2.78 7.18 -32.21
CA TYR A 247 -4.14 7.57 -32.63
C TYR A 247 -4.36 9.08 -32.72
N ILE A 248 -3.45 9.90 -32.19
CA ILE A 248 -3.58 11.35 -32.11
C ILE A 248 -2.90 12.02 -33.31
N LYS A 249 -3.64 12.87 -34.03
CA LYS A 249 -3.10 13.64 -35.18
C LYS A 249 -2.11 14.73 -34.73
N ASN A 250 -2.44 15.51 -33.71
CA ASN A 250 -1.61 16.63 -33.25
C ASN A 250 -0.54 16.17 -32.23
N LYS A 251 0.51 15.50 -32.72
CA LYS A 251 1.61 14.98 -31.88
C LYS A 251 2.46 16.06 -31.19
N LYS A 252 2.44 17.30 -31.71
CA LYS A 252 3.14 18.46 -31.11
C LYS A 252 2.44 18.94 -29.84
N LYS A 253 1.10 19.03 -29.85
CA LYS A 253 0.28 19.38 -28.67
C LYS A 253 0.35 18.29 -27.60
N TYR A 254 0.16 17.03 -28.00
CA TYR A 254 0.03 15.91 -27.07
C TYR A 254 1.36 15.21 -26.81
N THR A 255 2.30 15.89 -26.13
CA THR A 255 3.56 15.31 -25.68
C THR A 255 3.33 14.11 -24.75
N GLU A 256 4.33 13.24 -24.57
CA GLU A 256 4.20 12.10 -23.68
C GLU A 256 3.84 12.49 -22.25
N ASP A 257 4.52 13.53 -21.73
CA ASP A 257 4.28 14.00 -20.37
C ASP A 257 2.92 14.67 -20.23
N TYR A 258 2.45 15.39 -21.27
CA TYR A 258 1.11 15.95 -21.24
C TYR A 258 0.03 14.85 -21.26
N ILE A 259 0.23 13.77 -22.02
CA ILE A 259 -0.69 12.62 -21.98
C ILE A 259 -0.66 11.94 -20.60
N LYS A 260 0.52 11.76 -19.99
CA LYS A 260 0.62 11.22 -18.61
C LYS A 260 -0.13 12.11 -17.62
N GLU A 261 0.03 13.43 -17.73
CA GLU A 261 -0.67 14.40 -16.90
C GLU A 261 -2.19 14.28 -17.06
N LEU A 262 -2.70 14.21 -18.29
CA LEU A 262 -4.13 14.04 -18.56
C LEU A 262 -4.65 12.70 -18.01
N ILE A 263 -3.94 11.58 -18.23
CA ILE A 263 -4.32 10.28 -17.65
C ILE A 263 -4.32 10.35 -16.13
N TRP A 264 -3.31 10.99 -15.53
CA TRP A 264 -3.24 11.17 -14.09
C TRP A 264 -4.46 11.94 -13.59
N LEU A 265 -4.69 13.16 -14.08
CA LEU A 265 -5.71 14.08 -13.62
C LEU A 265 -7.14 13.54 -13.78
N PHE A 266 -7.43 12.84 -14.88
CA PHE A 266 -8.80 12.44 -15.24
C PHE A 266 -9.12 10.96 -15.11
N SER A 267 -8.14 10.12 -14.72
CA SER A 267 -8.33 8.68 -14.62
C SER A 267 -7.63 8.10 -13.40
N SER A 268 -6.32 8.27 -13.28
CA SER A 268 -5.56 7.58 -12.24
C SER A 268 -5.69 8.23 -10.86
N SER A 269 -5.71 9.56 -10.75
CA SER A 269 -5.68 10.30 -9.47
C SER A 269 -7.02 10.36 -8.72
N ILE A 270 -8.12 9.92 -9.35
CA ILE A 270 -9.49 10.06 -8.82
C ILE A 270 -9.58 9.42 -7.42
N ASN A 271 -9.75 10.25 -6.40
CA ASN A 271 -9.96 9.87 -5.01
C ASN A 271 -11.28 10.45 -4.51
N ASN A 272 -12.18 9.58 -4.06
CA ASN A 272 -13.54 9.98 -3.66
C ASN A 272 -13.56 10.80 -2.36
N ARG A 273 -12.42 10.97 -1.69
CA ARG A 273 -12.22 11.80 -0.50
C ARG A 273 -11.79 13.23 -0.83
N VAL A 274 -11.47 13.52 -2.09
CA VAL A 274 -10.89 14.80 -2.51
C VAL A 274 -11.70 15.38 -3.65
N VAL A 275 -12.10 16.64 -3.49
CA VAL A 275 -12.62 17.42 -4.60
C VAL A 275 -11.45 17.95 -5.40
N VAL A 276 -11.34 17.52 -6.67
CA VAL A 276 -10.32 18.01 -7.60
C VAL A 276 -10.93 19.09 -8.46
N VAL A 277 -10.38 20.31 -8.37
CA VAL A 277 -10.74 21.39 -9.29
C VAL A 277 -9.96 21.18 -10.58
N ILE A 278 -10.70 21.03 -11.68
CA ILE A 278 -10.13 20.71 -12.99
C ILE A 278 -10.15 21.96 -13.88
N ASP A 279 -9.03 22.20 -14.54
CA ASP A 279 -8.91 23.23 -15.57
C ASP A 279 -9.74 22.86 -16.82
N LYS A 280 -10.60 23.79 -17.26
CA LYS A 280 -11.52 23.59 -18.40
C LYS A 280 -10.79 23.26 -19.71
N LYS A 281 -9.59 23.81 -19.93
CA LYS A 281 -8.79 23.53 -21.14
C LYS A 281 -8.27 22.09 -21.09
N LYS A 282 -7.76 21.64 -19.93
CA LYS A 282 -7.34 20.24 -19.74
C LYS A 282 -8.51 19.27 -19.88
N GLU A 283 -9.71 19.66 -19.44
CA GLU A 283 -10.92 18.84 -19.62
C GLU A 283 -11.26 18.64 -21.09
N LYS A 284 -11.24 19.71 -21.89
CA LYS A 284 -11.42 19.62 -23.35
C LYS A 284 -10.37 18.70 -23.97
N ASP A 285 -9.10 18.88 -23.60
CA ASP A 285 -8.01 18.07 -24.15
C ASP A 285 -8.11 16.59 -23.75
N TRP A 286 -8.61 16.30 -22.55
CA TRP A 286 -8.91 14.95 -22.11
C TRP A 286 -10.02 14.32 -22.93
N LEU A 287 -11.11 15.04 -23.19
CA LEU A 287 -12.23 14.54 -23.99
C LEU A 287 -11.79 14.08 -25.39
N GLU A 288 -10.82 14.77 -26.00
CA GLU A 288 -10.24 14.39 -27.30
C GLU A 288 -9.54 13.01 -27.26
N ILE A 289 -8.82 12.69 -26.17
CA ILE A 289 -8.00 11.47 -26.07
C ILE A 289 -8.67 10.33 -25.29
N LYS A 290 -9.71 10.63 -24.51
CA LYS A 290 -10.38 9.73 -23.55
C LYS A 290 -10.79 8.40 -24.17
N LYS A 291 -11.29 8.41 -25.41
CA LYS A 291 -11.72 7.20 -26.11
C LYS A 291 -10.56 6.23 -26.36
N PHE A 292 -9.39 6.75 -26.75
CA PHE A 292 -8.20 5.95 -27.01
C PHE A 292 -7.60 5.42 -25.71
N VAL A 293 -7.57 6.25 -24.67
CA VAL A 293 -7.15 5.84 -23.33
C VAL A 293 -8.02 4.68 -22.83
N LYS A 294 -9.35 4.81 -22.87
CA LYS A 294 -10.28 3.75 -22.46
C LYS A 294 -10.12 2.48 -23.27
N TYR A 295 -9.97 2.60 -24.59
CA TYR A 295 -9.74 1.46 -25.47
C TYR A 295 -8.50 0.67 -25.04
N ILE A 296 -7.35 1.36 -24.91
CA ILE A 296 -6.08 0.70 -24.55
C ILE A 296 -6.11 0.16 -23.12
N GLN A 297 -6.75 0.88 -22.19
CA GLN A 297 -6.94 0.42 -20.81
C GLN A 297 -7.70 -0.91 -20.75
N LYS A 298 -8.78 -1.04 -21.53
CA LYS A 298 -9.59 -2.25 -21.62
C LYS A 298 -8.91 -3.40 -22.36
N SER A 299 -8.02 -3.11 -23.30
CA SER A 299 -7.24 -4.12 -24.04
C SER A 299 -6.03 -4.66 -23.26
N CYS A 300 -5.95 -4.44 -21.94
CA CYS A 300 -4.88 -5.04 -21.14
C CYS A 300 -5.03 -6.55 -21.15
N ILE A 301 -3.94 -7.27 -21.38
CA ILE A 301 -3.94 -8.72 -21.23
C ILE A 301 -3.33 -9.08 -19.87
N PHE A 302 -4.01 -9.98 -19.17
CA PHE A 302 -3.89 -10.20 -17.73
C PHE A 302 -3.25 -11.55 -17.36
N TYR A 303 -2.70 -12.26 -18.35
CA TYR A 303 -2.05 -13.56 -18.19
C TYR A 303 -0.73 -13.46 -17.43
#